data_AF-A0A2V5MJR6-F1
#
_entry.id   AF-A0A2V5MJR6-F1
#
_cell.length_a   1.000
_cell.length_b   1.000
_cell.length_c   1.000
_cell.angle_alpha   90.00
_cell.angle_beta   90.00
_cell.angle_gamma   90.00
#
_symmetry.space_group_name_H-M   'P 1'
#
loop_
_entity.id
_entity.type
_entity.pdbx_description
1 polymer ?
#
loop_
_entity_poly.entity_id
_entity_poly.type
_entity_poly.pdbx_seq_one_letter_code
_entity_poly.pdbx_strand_id
1 'polypeptide(L)'
;MKLIKIKTARFSHLIESCGKPQVYTLWQTPPADRHLQGQIKKTRVMTILKSESGTDFGLVGFKQSREARYLIFPKSLKRFAEKRITGIDWALVRE
;
A
#
# COMPACT_ATOMS: atom_id res chain seq x y z
N MET A 1 -27.05 -10.57 -1.98
CA MET A 1 -25.59 -10.42 -1.77
C MET A 1 -25.35 -9.77 -0.42
N LYS A 2 -24.65 -10.44 0.51
CA LYS A 2 -24.29 -9.87 1.81
C LYS A 2 -23.17 -8.87 1.57
N LEU A 3 -23.42 -7.57 1.72
CA LEU A 3 -22.38 -6.54 1.71
C LEU A 3 -21.49 -6.78 2.93
N ILE A 4 -20.40 -7.53 2.74
CA ILE A 4 -19.35 -7.64 3.77
C ILE A 4 -18.84 -6.21 3.96
N LYS A 5 -19.07 -5.65 5.15
CA LYS A 5 -18.71 -4.27 5.47
C LYS A 5 -17.18 -4.20 5.56
N ILE A 6 -16.52 -3.97 4.43
CA ILE A 6 -15.05 -3.83 4.37
C ILE A 6 -14.69 -2.56 5.14
N LYS A 7 -13.84 -2.68 6.16
CA LYS A 7 -13.33 -1.53 6.89
C LYS A 7 -12.46 -0.70 5.93
N THR A 8 -12.74 0.60 5.83
CA THR A 8 -12.00 1.52 4.95
C THR A 8 -11.23 2.55 5.77
N ALA A 9 -10.15 3.07 5.20
CA ALA A 9 -9.44 4.24 5.72
C ALA A 9 -9.03 5.16 4.56
N ARG A 10 -8.99 6.47 4.81
CA ARG A 10 -8.56 7.45 3.81
C ARG A 10 -7.04 7.48 3.72
N PHE A 11 -6.52 7.65 2.50
CA PHE A 11 -5.08 7.77 2.26
C PHE A 11 -4.46 8.97 3.00
N SER A 12 -5.13 10.12 3.01
CA SER A 12 -4.67 11.32 3.75
C SER A 12 -4.38 11.03 5.22
N HIS A 13 -5.30 10.34 5.91
CA HIS A 13 -5.12 9.97 7.31
C HIS A 13 -3.95 9.00 7.53
N LEU A 14 -3.70 8.14 6.54
CA LEU A 14 -2.54 7.26 6.52
C LEU A 14 -1.24 8.05 6.36
N ILE A 15 -1.19 9.07 5.49
CA ILE A 15 -0.05 9.98 5.32
C ILE A 15 0.24 10.75 6.62
N GLU A 16 -0.78 11.30 7.27
CA GLU A 16 -0.63 12.01 8.54
C GLU A 16 -0.05 11.11 9.64
N SER A 17 -0.54 9.87 9.72
CA SER A 17 -0.11 8.93 10.76
C SER A 17 1.28 8.32 10.49
N CYS A 18 1.54 7.94 9.24
CA CYS A 18 2.66 7.08 8.87
C CYS A 18 3.74 7.80 8.05
N GLY A 19 3.52 9.05 7.65
CA GLY A 19 4.40 9.86 6.82
C GLY A 19 4.19 9.65 5.32
N LYS A 20 4.83 10.51 4.52
CA LYS A 20 4.80 10.42 3.05
C LYS A 20 5.56 9.18 2.57
N PRO A 21 4.94 8.30 1.77
CA PRO A 21 5.60 7.13 1.22
C PRO A 21 6.44 7.49 0.00
N GLN A 22 7.32 6.54 -0.35
CA GLN A 22 8.06 6.54 -1.60
C GLN A 22 7.55 5.45 -2.53
N VAL A 23 7.56 5.71 -3.84
CA VAL A 23 7.31 4.68 -4.85
C VAL A 23 8.44 3.66 -4.83
N TYR A 24 8.08 2.38 -4.80
CA TYR A 24 9.05 1.29 -4.89
C TYR A 24 8.86 0.49 -6.17
N THR A 25 9.88 0.53 -7.02
CA THR A 25 9.95 -0.25 -8.26
C THR A 25 10.62 -1.59 -7.96
N LEU A 26 9.99 -2.69 -8.39
CA LEU A 26 10.59 -4.02 -8.28
C LEU A 26 11.67 -4.21 -9.35
N TRP A 27 12.93 -4.00 -8.98
CA TRP A 27 14.09 -4.19 -9.87
C TRP A 27 14.57 -5.65 -9.94
N GLN A 28 14.12 -6.49 -9.02
CA GLN A 28 14.50 -7.90 -8.92
C GLN A 28 13.29 -8.72 -8.44
N THR A 29 13.42 -10.04 -8.46
CA THR A 29 12.36 -10.90 -7.96
C THR A 29 12.13 -10.64 -6.46
N PRO A 30 10.87 -10.55 -5.99
CA PRO A 30 10.58 -10.18 -4.60
C PRO A 30 11.29 -11.02 -3.53
N PRO A 31 11.52 -12.34 -3.70
CA PRO A 31 12.29 -13.14 -2.75
C PRO A 31 13.79 -12.79 -2.72
N ALA A 32 14.38 -12.36 -3.83
CA ALA A 32 15.78 -11.95 -3.91
C ALA A 32 16.00 -10.55 -3.31
N ASP A 33 14.95 -9.72 -3.26
CA ASP A 33 15.01 -8.36 -2.76
C ASP A 33 15.03 -8.27 -1.23
N ARG A 34 16.23 -8.31 -0.65
CA ARG A 34 16.42 -8.18 0.81
C ARG A 34 15.86 -6.87 1.37
N HIS A 35 15.90 -5.78 0.60
CA HIS A 35 15.39 -4.49 1.04
C HIS A 35 13.87 -4.56 1.19
N LEU A 36 13.18 -4.97 0.13
CA LEU A 36 11.73 -5.16 0.13
C LEU A 36 11.29 -6.11 1.24
N GLN A 37 11.94 -7.28 1.37
CA GLN A 37 11.65 -8.24 2.43
C GLN A 37 11.78 -7.62 3.83
N GLY A 38 12.78 -6.76 4.05
CA GLY A 38 12.93 -5.99 5.28
C GLY A 38 11.75 -5.06 5.55
N GLN A 39 11.25 -4.36 4.53
CA GLN A 39 10.09 -3.46 4.66
C GLN A 39 8.77 -4.22 4.87
N ILE A 40 8.62 -5.39 4.23
CA ILE A 40 7.47 -6.29 4.43
C ILE A 40 7.41 -6.74 5.88
N LYS A 41 8.54 -7.22 6.43
CA LYS A 41 8.64 -7.63 7.84
C LYS A 41 8.33 -6.50 8.82
N LYS A 42 8.68 -5.26 8.47
CA LYS A 42 8.35 -4.05 9.26
C LYS A 42 6.91 -3.56 9.06
N THR A 43 6.13 -4.20 8.19
CA THR A 43 4.77 -3.80 7.80
C THR A 43 4.74 -2.38 7.26
N ARG A 44 5.71 -2.03 6.41
CA ARG A 44 5.85 -0.67 5.82
C ARG A 44 5.46 -0.61 4.35
N VAL A 45 5.18 -1.75 3.73
CA VAL A 45 4.78 -1.83 2.32
C VAL A 45 3.27 -1.70 2.21
N MET A 46 2.82 -0.88 1.27
CA MET A 46 1.44 -0.86 0.79
C MET A 46 1.43 -1.24 -0.70
N THR A 47 0.51 -2.11 -1.09
CA THR A 47 0.24 -2.43 -2.49
C THR A 47 -0.97 -1.64 -2.96
N ILE A 48 -0.82 -0.89 -4.04
CA ILE A 48 -1.91 -0.20 -4.72
C ILE A 48 -2.36 -1.07 -5.89
N LEU A 49 -3.66 -1.31 -5.97
CA LEU A 49 -4.33 -2.08 -7.01
C LEU A 49 -5.45 -1.23 -7.63
N LYS A 50 -5.80 -1.52 -8.88
CA LYS A 50 -7.00 -0.97 -9.52
C LYS A 50 -8.20 -1.87 -9.26
N SER A 51 -9.34 -1.27 -8.94
CA SER A 51 -10.62 -1.99 -8.97
C SER A 51 -11.09 -2.18 -10.41
N GLU A 52 -12.05 -3.08 -10.61
CA GLU A 52 -12.75 -3.24 -11.89
C GLU A 52 -13.38 -1.94 -12.40
N SER A 53 -13.79 -1.06 -11.47
CA SER A 53 -14.29 0.28 -11.76
C SER A 53 -13.19 1.30 -12.13
N GLY A 54 -11.93 0.89 -12.23
CA GLY A 54 -10.78 1.74 -12.57
C GLY A 54 -10.24 2.60 -11.43
N THR A 55 -10.75 2.45 -10.21
CA THR A 55 -10.33 3.27 -9.07
C THR A 55 -9.17 2.62 -8.31
N ASP A 56 -8.12 3.39 -8.05
CA ASP A 56 -6.98 2.94 -7.24
C ASP A 56 -7.40 2.76 -5.77
N PHE A 57 -6.99 1.63 -5.18
CA PHE A 57 -7.13 1.36 -3.75
C PHE A 57 -5.87 0.69 -3.20
N GLY A 58 -5.57 0.98 -1.93
CA GLY A 58 -4.42 0.43 -1.23
C GLY A 58 -4.78 -0.75 -0.33
N LEU A 59 -3.85 -1.70 -0.24
CA LEU A 59 -3.83 -2.79 0.72
C LEU A 59 -2.51 -2.76 1.49
N VAL A 60 -2.57 -2.89 2.81
CA VAL A 60 -1.35 -3.01 3.64
C VAL A 60 -0.71 -4.38 3.40
N GLY A 61 0.59 -4.38 3.15
CA GLY A 61 1.36 -5.56 2.80
C GLY A 61 1.77 -5.60 1.34
N PHE A 62 2.58 -6.62 1.01
CA PHE A 62 3.03 -6.88 -0.34
C PHE A 62 2.12 -7.93 -0.99
N LYS A 63 1.50 -7.58 -2.11
CA LYS A 63 0.75 -8.51 -2.96
C LYS A 63 1.23 -8.35 -4.38
N GLN A 64 1.91 -9.37 -4.89
CA GLN A 64 2.41 -9.35 -6.26
C GLN A 64 1.24 -9.37 -7.25
N SER A 65 1.17 -8.35 -8.09
CA SER A 65 0.23 -8.26 -9.23
C SER A 65 0.88 -7.50 -10.37
N ARG A 66 0.49 -7.81 -11.61
CA ARG A 66 1.05 -7.19 -12.83
C ARG A 66 0.79 -5.68 -12.89
N GLU A 67 -0.34 -5.24 -12.33
CA GLU A 67 -0.76 -3.84 -12.31
C GLU A 67 -0.57 -3.19 -10.92
N ALA A 68 0.10 -3.89 -10.00
CA ALA A 68 0.35 -3.33 -8.67
C ALA A 68 1.45 -2.26 -8.71
N ARG A 69 1.23 -1.21 -7.93
CA ARG A 69 2.28 -0.27 -7.52
C ARG A 69 2.59 -0.47 -6.05
N TYR A 70 3.85 -0.36 -5.66
CA TYR A 70 4.26 -0.54 -4.27
C TYR A 70 4.70 0.79 -3.68
N LEU A 71 4.26 1.06 -2.46
CA LEU A 71 4.67 2.22 -1.68
C LEU A 71 5.36 1.75 -0.41
N ILE A 72 6.49 2.36 -0.07
CA ILE A 72 7.19 2.14 1.20
C ILE A 72 6.98 3.35 2.10
N PHE A 73 6.46 3.11 3.30
CA PHE A 73 6.24 4.13 4.31
C PHE A 73 7.42 4.22 5.29
N PRO A 74 7.71 5.43 5.82
CA PRO A 74 8.75 5.57 6.83
C PRO A 74 8.35 4.93 8.16
N LYS A 75 7.04 4.87 8.48
CA LYS A 75 6.49 4.22 9.68
C LYS A 75 5.64 3.00 9.33
N SER A 76 5.44 2.14 10.33
CA SER A 76 4.64 0.91 10.20
C SER A 76 3.16 1.21 9.95
N LEU A 77 2.54 0.41 9.08
CA LEU A 77 1.14 0.47 8.69
C LEU A 77 0.23 -0.46 9.51
N LYS A 78 0.72 -1.13 10.56
CA LYS A 78 -0.03 -2.12 11.35
C LYS A 78 -1.44 -1.66 11.78
N ARG A 79 -1.61 -0.38 12.14
CA ARG A 79 -2.91 0.21 12.53
C ARG A 79 -3.94 0.29 11.39
N PHE A 80 -3.48 0.14 10.16
CA PHE A 80 -4.26 0.13 8.93
C PHE A 80 -4.33 -1.26 8.30
N ALA A 81 -3.76 -2.29 8.95
CA ALA A 81 -3.91 -3.66 8.51
C ALA A 81 -5.40 -4.02 8.35
N GLU A 82 -5.70 -4.85 7.34
CA GLU A 82 -7.06 -5.32 7.02
C GLU A 82 -8.05 -4.22 6.60
N LYS A 83 -7.60 -2.96 6.47
CA LYS A 83 -8.42 -1.87 5.94
C LYS A 83 -8.12 -1.67 4.46
N ARG A 84 -9.16 -1.39 3.69
CA ARG A 84 -9.03 -0.91 2.32
C ARG A 84 -8.74 0.58 2.33
N ILE A 85 -7.60 0.98 1.78
CA ILE A 85 -7.22 2.38 1.70
C ILE A 85 -7.84 3.00 0.44
N THR A 86 -8.57 4.10 0.59
CA THR A 86 -9.30 4.76 -0.49
C THR A 86 -8.91 6.22 -0.64
N GLY A 87 -9.18 6.78 -1.83
CA GLY A 87 -8.80 8.15 -2.18
C GLY A 87 -7.29 8.31 -2.26
N ILE A 88 -6.64 7.42 -3.03
CA ILE A 88 -5.19 7.51 -3.27
C ILE A 88 -4.92 8.82 -4.00
N ASP A 89 -4.11 9.67 -3.38
CA ASP A 89 -3.65 10.93 -3.96
C ASP A 89 -2.16 10.80 -4.27
N TRP A 90 -1.85 10.70 -5.57
CA TRP A 90 -0.49 10.56 -6.05
C TRP A 90 0.35 11.82 -5.82
N ALA A 91 -0.24 13.00 -5.61
CA ALA A 91 0.49 14.22 -5.27
C ALA A 91 1.12 14.17 -3.85
N LEU A 92 0.68 13.25 -3.00
CA LEU A 92 1.23 13.06 -1.64
C LEU A 92 2.32 11.98 -1.58
N VAL A 93 2.62 11.32 -2.70
CA VAL A 93 3.65 10.29 -2.82
C VAL A 93 4.95 10.94 -3.33
N ARG A 94 6.09 10.59 -2.73
CA ARG A 94 7.40 11.01 -3.24
C ARG A 94 7.90 9.99 -4.26
N GLU A 95 8.47 10.47 -5.36
CA GLU A 95 9.30 9.66 -6.26
C GLU A 95 10.65 9.32 -5.62
#